data_AF-A0A1D2RH66-F1
#
_entry.id   AF-A0A1D2RH66-F1
#
_cell.length_a   1.000
_cell.length_b   1.000
_cell.length_c   1.000
_cell.angle_alpha   90.00
_cell.angle_beta   90.00
_cell.angle_gamma   90.00
#
_symmetry.space_group_name_H-M   'P 1'
#
loop_
_entity.id
_entity.type
_entity.pdbx_description
1 polymer ?
#
loop_
_entity_poly.entity_id
_entity_poly.type
_entity_poly.pdbx_seq_one_letter_code
_entity_poly.pdbx_strand_id
1 'polypeptide(L)'
;MTNVNRLNVGGREIILVGTAHISKKSVELVRETINAEKPDVVAIELCGRRNEAIKNKERWDETEIHQVIKTGGSYMLLMQLFLGNLQRKLGDEIGVKPGAEMLEAINAANDAGIPVALVDRDIAVTLKRAFALMPLREKLHLAYDLVLGIFEREEINEDLIEKLKEKDMLTEIMEDLAKEVPSVKRVLIDERDEYIAKKIVAINARKIVAVVGAGHVQGIINRINAAASGWHTAEMHALESVPVGKSRLMYMGYAITLIFTCMVAWGFYQHGSDIAVEMLVKWFLIHGTLSALGVLIAFGHPFSAAAAFVAAPFTSLHPILAAGWFAGAVEAWVRKPRVMDFEGLMKLNSFADYRKNRVTRIFLVMTFANIGSSIGTFIALPYLATIV
;
A
#
# COMPACT_ATOMS: atom_id res chain seq x y z
N MET A 1 -23.32 21.28 -15.50
CA MET A 1 -24.12 20.06 -15.78
C MET A 1 -23.29 18.91 -16.40
N THR A 2 -21.98 18.81 -16.15
CA THR A 2 -21.07 17.88 -16.88
C THR A 2 -20.69 16.60 -16.14
N ASN A 3 -21.26 16.31 -14.96
CA ASN A 3 -20.83 15.19 -14.11
C ASN A 3 -21.82 14.03 -13.99
N VAL A 4 -22.93 14.06 -14.74
CA VAL A 4 -23.92 12.97 -14.76
C VAL A 4 -23.99 12.39 -16.16
N ASN A 5 -23.70 11.10 -16.29
CA ASN A 5 -23.70 10.39 -17.57
C ASN A 5 -24.76 9.29 -17.55
N ARG A 6 -25.53 9.16 -18.63
CA ARG A 6 -26.60 8.17 -18.75
C ARG A 6 -26.23 7.11 -19.79
N LEU A 7 -26.40 5.85 -19.42
CA LEU A 7 -26.17 4.69 -20.27
C LEU A 7 -27.43 3.83 -20.29
N ASN A 8 -27.76 3.28 -21.46
CA ASN A 8 -28.84 2.30 -21.59
C ASN A 8 -28.25 0.96 -22.02
N VAL A 9 -28.36 -0.06 -21.17
CA VAL A 9 -27.74 -1.37 -21.39
C VAL A 9 -28.78 -2.48 -21.21
N GLY A 10 -29.24 -3.04 -22.32
CA GLY A 10 -30.22 -4.12 -22.32
C GLY A 10 -31.57 -3.73 -21.69
N GLY A 11 -32.03 -2.49 -21.94
CA GLY A 11 -33.28 -1.96 -21.38
C GLY A 11 -33.20 -1.49 -19.93
N ARG A 12 -32.00 -1.42 -19.36
CA ARG A 12 -31.72 -0.86 -18.03
C ARG A 12 -31.07 0.51 -18.16
N GLU A 13 -31.47 1.45 -17.30
CA GLU A 13 -30.89 2.78 -17.21
C GLU A 13 -29.81 2.80 -16.11
N ILE A 14 -28.57 3.16 -16.49
CA ILE A 14 -27.45 3.33 -15.58
C ILE A 14 -27.04 4.81 -15.62
N ILE A 15 -27.12 5.47 -14.48
CA ILE A 15 -26.79 6.89 -14.30
C ILE A 15 -25.49 6.97 -13.48
N LEU A 16 -24.39 7.35 -14.12
CA LEU A 16 -23.09 7.52 -13.46
C LEU A 16 -22.94 8.95 -12.98
N VAL A 17 -22.76 9.14 -11.67
CA VAL A 17 -22.50 10.43 -11.03
C VAL A 17 -21.03 10.50 -10.68
N GLY A 18 -20.29 11.33 -11.41
CA GLY A 18 -18.87 11.60 -11.19
C GLY A 18 -18.65 12.58 -10.05
N THR A 19 -17.97 12.14 -9.00
CA THR A 19 -17.70 12.93 -7.80
C THR A 19 -16.23 13.34 -7.74
N ALA A 20 -15.97 14.60 -7.41
CA ALA A 20 -14.63 15.03 -7.03
C ALA A 20 -14.50 14.79 -5.53
N HIS A 21 -13.61 13.88 -5.12
CA HIS A 21 -13.38 13.64 -3.71
C HIS A 21 -12.93 14.96 -3.07
N ILE A 22 -13.67 15.41 -2.04
CA ILE A 22 -13.47 16.68 -1.32
C ILE A 22 -14.19 17.89 -1.98
N SER A 23 -15.44 17.73 -2.45
CA SER A 23 -16.22 18.83 -3.03
C SER A 23 -17.65 18.90 -2.46
N LYS A 24 -17.99 19.99 -1.75
CA LYS A 24 -19.38 20.18 -1.26
C LYS A 24 -20.43 20.11 -2.38
N LYS A 25 -20.08 20.63 -3.57
CA LYS A 25 -20.95 20.58 -4.75
C LYS A 25 -21.23 19.15 -5.22
N SER A 26 -20.27 18.24 -5.03
CA SER A 26 -20.46 16.84 -5.41
C SER A 26 -21.38 16.12 -4.42
N VAL A 27 -21.24 16.40 -3.11
CA VAL A 27 -22.17 15.91 -2.05
C VAL A 27 -23.61 16.31 -2.35
N GLU A 28 -23.85 17.59 -2.67
CA GLU A 28 -25.18 18.11 -3.04
C GLU A 28 -25.72 17.44 -4.31
N LEU A 29 -24.89 17.36 -5.37
CA LEU A 29 -25.24 16.71 -6.63
C LEU A 29 -25.68 15.25 -6.44
N VAL A 30 -24.97 14.50 -5.58
CA VAL A 30 -25.30 13.11 -5.26
C VAL A 30 -26.69 13.01 -4.65
N ARG A 31 -26.97 13.81 -3.61
CA ARG A 31 -28.28 13.81 -2.94
C ARG A 31 -29.40 14.23 -3.89
N GLU A 32 -29.21 15.30 -4.66
CA GLU A 32 -30.18 15.77 -5.64
C GLU A 32 -30.49 14.72 -6.70
N THR A 33 -29.45 14.07 -7.24
CA THR A 33 -29.62 13.05 -8.29
C THR A 33 -30.37 11.83 -7.75
N ILE A 34 -30.03 11.33 -6.56
CA ILE A 34 -30.73 10.18 -5.96
C ILE A 34 -32.20 10.50 -5.72
N ASN A 35 -32.50 11.68 -5.17
CA ASN A 35 -33.87 12.11 -4.87
C ASN A 35 -34.71 12.35 -6.13
N ALA A 36 -34.11 12.90 -7.19
CA ALA A 36 -34.78 13.18 -8.45
C ALA A 36 -35.03 11.89 -9.26
N GLU A 37 -34.01 11.02 -9.34
CA GLU A 37 -34.06 9.84 -10.19
C GLU A 37 -34.82 8.67 -9.56
N LYS A 38 -34.86 8.58 -8.22
CA LYS A 38 -35.49 7.48 -7.47
C LYS A 38 -35.14 6.10 -8.05
N PRO A 39 -33.86 5.74 -8.10
CA PRO A 39 -33.42 4.46 -8.68
C PRO A 39 -33.89 3.27 -7.85
N ASP A 40 -33.86 2.09 -8.46
CA ASP A 40 -34.10 0.82 -7.75
C ASP A 40 -32.92 0.46 -6.82
N VAL A 41 -31.70 0.87 -7.20
CA VAL A 41 -30.46 0.60 -6.46
C VAL A 41 -29.49 1.79 -6.59
N VAL A 42 -28.82 2.14 -5.49
CA VAL A 42 -27.66 3.06 -5.51
C VAL A 42 -26.37 2.24 -5.44
N ALA A 43 -25.55 2.30 -6.48
CA ALA A 43 -24.23 1.67 -6.52
C ALA A 43 -23.16 2.68 -6.08
N ILE A 44 -22.20 2.25 -5.26
CA ILE A 44 -21.20 3.15 -4.66
C ILE A 44 -19.80 2.57 -4.84
N GLU A 45 -18.85 3.40 -5.31
CA GLU A 45 -17.41 3.08 -5.40
C GLU A 45 -16.78 2.97 -4.00
N LEU A 46 -17.19 1.96 -3.26
CA LEU A 46 -16.72 1.67 -1.91
C LEU A 46 -16.70 0.17 -1.70
N CYS A 47 -15.64 -0.34 -1.09
CA CYS A 47 -15.54 -1.75 -0.72
C CYS A 47 -16.07 -2.01 0.69
N GLY A 48 -16.37 -3.27 1.02
CA GLY A 48 -16.97 -3.67 2.30
C GLY A 48 -16.20 -3.14 3.52
N ARG A 49 -14.88 -3.30 3.55
CA ARG A 49 -14.02 -2.80 4.66
C ARG A 49 -14.08 -1.29 4.81
N ARG A 50 -14.07 -0.53 3.71
CA ARG A 50 -14.17 0.93 3.78
C ARG A 50 -15.56 1.39 4.20
N ASN A 51 -16.61 0.68 3.78
CA ASN A 51 -17.96 0.92 4.25
C ASN A 51 -18.09 0.69 5.77
N GLU A 52 -17.54 -0.41 6.27
CA GLU A 52 -17.49 -0.69 7.71
C GLU A 52 -16.67 0.36 8.47
N ALA A 53 -15.52 0.77 7.95
CA ALA A 53 -14.70 1.82 8.56
C ALA A 53 -15.42 3.17 8.63
N ILE A 54 -16.18 3.52 7.58
CA ILE A 54 -16.96 4.76 7.53
C ILE A 54 -18.15 4.70 8.50
N LYS A 55 -18.82 3.54 8.60
CA LYS A 55 -19.97 3.32 9.50
C LYS A 55 -19.56 3.20 10.98
N ASN A 56 -18.45 2.51 11.25
CA ASN A 56 -17.97 2.15 12.58
C ASN A 56 -16.58 2.74 12.84
N LYS A 57 -16.48 4.07 12.90
CA LYS A 57 -15.21 4.78 13.11
C LYS A 57 -14.40 4.27 14.31
N GLU A 58 -15.07 3.86 15.37
CA GLU A 58 -14.42 3.40 16.62
C GLU A 58 -13.79 2.00 16.52
N ARG A 59 -14.20 1.16 15.54
CA ARG A 59 -13.79 -0.26 15.49
C ARG A 59 -12.59 -0.54 14.58
N TRP A 60 -12.27 0.41 13.69
CA TRP A 60 -11.14 0.32 12.77
C TRP A 60 -9.79 0.53 13.48
N ASP A 61 -9.79 1.30 14.58
CA ASP A 61 -8.59 1.69 15.31
C ASP A 61 -7.91 0.52 16.07
N GLU A 62 -8.63 -0.56 16.37
CA GLU A 62 -8.10 -1.64 17.23
C GLU A 62 -7.89 -2.98 16.49
N THR A 63 -8.69 -3.29 15.47
CA THR A 63 -8.84 -4.68 14.99
C THR A 63 -7.89 -5.07 13.85
N GLU A 64 -7.39 -4.13 13.04
CA GLU A 64 -6.63 -4.45 11.81
C GLU A 64 -5.11 -4.54 12.04
N ILE A 65 -4.58 -3.78 13.00
CA ILE A 65 -3.14 -3.63 13.22
C ILE A 65 -2.47 -4.94 13.65
N HIS A 66 -3.09 -5.71 14.54
CA HIS A 66 -2.51 -6.94 15.07
C HIS A 66 -2.41 -8.05 14.01
N GLN A 67 -3.32 -8.05 13.01
CA GLN A 67 -3.28 -9.01 11.90
C GLN A 67 -2.28 -8.60 10.81
N VAL A 68 -2.07 -7.30 10.61
CA VAL A 68 -1.11 -6.78 9.62
C VAL A 68 0.34 -6.99 10.07
N ILE A 69 0.63 -6.93 11.38
CA ILE A 69 1.96 -7.24 11.94
C ILE A 69 2.31 -8.73 11.75
N LYS A 70 1.33 -9.64 11.89
CA LYS A 70 1.52 -11.09 11.74
C LYS A 70 1.72 -11.56 10.29
N THR A 71 1.29 -10.79 9.30
CA THR A 71 1.28 -11.18 7.89
C THR A 71 2.49 -10.67 7.09
N GLY A 72 3.50 -10.09 7.75
CA GLY A 72 4.77 -9.68 7.12
C GLY A 72 4.67 -8.44 6.22
N GLY A 73 3.58 -7.66 6.35
CA GLY A 73 3.30 -6.49 5.53
C GLY A 73 3.71 -5.15 6.16
N SER A 74 4.82 -5.10 6.92
CA SER A 74 5.26 -3.88 7.62
C SER A 74 5.39 -2.66 6.72
N TYR A 75 5.92 -2.84 5.49
CA TYR A 75 6.04 -1.80 4.48
C TYR A 75 4.69 -1.37 3.89
N MET A 76 3.73 -2.30 3.74
CA MET A 76 2.41 -2.02 3.20
C MET A 76 1.58 -1.21 4.19
N LEU A 77 1.69 -1.53 5.49
CA LEU A 77 1.06 -0.74 6.53
C LEU A 77 1.63 0.69 6.56
N LEU A 78 2.95 0.83 6.51
CA LEU A 78 3.60 2.14 6.44
C LEU A 78 3.12 2.94 5.22
N MET A 79 3.00 2.31 4.06
CA MET A 79 2.47 2.94 2.85
C MET A 79 1.01 3.37 3.03
N GLN A 80 0.17 2.51 3.61
CA GLN A 80 -1.25 2.84 3.88
C GLN A 80 -1.38 4.00 4.87
N LEU A 81 -0.54 4.06 5.90
CA LEU A 81 -0.53 5.15 6.87
C LEU A 81 -0.04 6.46 6.24
N PHE A 82 0.99 6.40 5.40
CA PHE A 82 1.49 7.54 4.65
C PHE A 82 0.40 8.11 3.72
N LEU A 83 -0.22 7.25 2.90
CA LEU A 83 -1.28 7.65 1.98
C LEU A 83 -2.53 8.17 2.72
N GLY A 84 -2.90 7.53 3.83
CA GLY A 84 -4.00 8.00 4.68
C GLY A 84 -3.73 9.37 5.27
N ASN A 85 -2.49 9.66 5.69
CA ASN A 85 -2.13 10.98 6.19
C ASN A 85 -2.12 12.04 5.08
N LEU A 86 -1.62 11.72 3.88
CA LEU A 86 -1.67 12.62 2.73
C LEU A 86 -3.12 13.00 2.37
N GLN A 87 -4.01 12.00 2.34
CA GLN A 87 -5.45 12.21 2.07
C GLN A 87 -6.10 13.10 3.14
N ARG A 88 -5.72 12.94 4.40
CA ARG A 88 -6.25 13.76 5.50
C ARG A 88 -5.80 15.21 5.40
N LYS A 89 -4.50 15.46 5.15
CA LYS A 89 -3.94 16.80 5.01
C LYS A 89 -4.66 17.60 3.93
N LEU A 90 -4.91 16.98 2.78
CA LEU A 90 -5.68 17.59 1.69
C LEU A 90 -7.15 17.86 2.07
N GLY A 91 -7.75 16.98 2.88
CA GLY A 91 -9.15 17.14 3.33
C GLY A 91 -9.34 18.23 4.39
N ASP A 92 -8.39 18.38 5.31
CA ASP A 92 -8.45 19.38 6.39
C ASP A 92 -8.28 20.81 5.84
N GLU A 93 -7.47 21.02 4.78
CA GLU A 93 -7.30 22.32 4.11
C GLU A 93 -8.54 22.77 3.31
N ILE A 94 -9.35 21.82 2.82
CA ILE A 94 -10.53 22.10 1.98
C ILE A 94 -11.85 22.01 2.79
N GLY A 95 -11.80 21.55 4.05
CA GLY A 95 -12.94 21.51 4.96
C GLY A 95 -14.01 20.46 4.62
N VAL A 96 -13.70 19.49 3.76
CA VAL A 96 -14.58 18.37 3.42
C VAL A 96 -13.85 17.06 3.72
N LYS A 97 -14.49 16.18 4.50
CA LYS A 97 -13.88 14.89 4.83
C LYS A 97 -13.77 14.02 3.56
N PRO A 98 -12.61 13.40 3.28
CA PRO A 98 -12.49 12.44 2.19
C PRO A 98 -13.56 11.35 2.31
N GLY A 99 -14.28 11.09 1.22
CA GLY A 99 -15.38 10.12 1.18
C GLY A 99 -16.75 10.65 1.63
N ALA A 100 -16.90 11.95 1.91
CA ALA A 100 -18.21 12.56 2.23
C ALA A 100 -19.27 12.29 1.15
N GLU A 101 -18.88 12.33 -0.13
CA GLU A 101 -19.68 11.94 -1.31
C GLU A 101 -20.36 10.57 -1.15
N MET A 102 -19.57 9.58 -0.76
CA MET A 102 -19.98 8.19 -0.68
C MET A 102 -20.86 7.97 0.55
N LEU A 103 -20.53 8.62 1.66
CA LEU A 103 -21.37 8.62 2.85
C LEU A 103 -22.73 9.26 2.58
N GLU A 104 -22.73 10.37 1.84
CA GLU A 104 -23.97 11.05 1.45
C GLU A 104 -24.84 10.18 0.55
N ALA A 105 -24.25 9.48 -0.42
CA ALA A 105 -24.97 8.50 -1.24
C ALA A 105 -25.63 7.41 -0.39
N ILE A 106 -24.94 6.90 0.65
CA ILE A 106 -25.48 5.92 1.59
C ILE A 106 -26.67 6.51 2.37
N ASN A 107 -26.51 7.73 2.90
CA ASN A 107 -27.54 8.39 3.69
C ASN A 107 -28.80 8.66 2.86
N ALA A 108 -28.63 9.28 1.69
CA ALA A 108 -29.74 9.57 0.78
C ALA A 108 -30.49 8.30 0.32
N ALA A 109 -29.76 7.21 0.08
CA ALA A 109 -30.37 5.92 -0.25
C ALA A 109 -31.17 5.35 0.93
N ASN A 110 -30.61 5.38 2.15
CA ASN A 110 -31.30 4.90 3.35
C ASN A 110 -32.56 5.73 3.66
N ASP A 111 -32.47 7.06 3.55
CA ASP A 111 -33.60 7.98 3.78
C ASP A 111 -34.76 7.70 2.79
N ALA A 112 -34.43 7.30 1.56
CA ALA A 112 -35.40 6.94 0.53
C ALA A 112 -35.82 5.44 0.55
N GLY A 113 -35.24 4.62 1.44
CA GLY A 113 -35.49 3.17 1.49
C GLY A 113 -34.95 2.40 0.27
N ILE A 114 -33.96 2.94 -0.42
CA ILE A 114 -33.35 2.37 -1.62
C ILE A 114 -32.15 1.49 -1.21
N PRO A 115 -32.05 0.23 -1.70
CA PRO A 115 -30.91 -0.62 -1.41
C PRO A 115 -29.59 -0.07 -1.98
N VAL A 116 -28.51 -0.26 -1.23
CA VAL A 116 -27.15 0.16 -1.59
C VAL A 116 -26.31 -1.05 -2.03
N ALA A 117 -25.65 -0.94 -3.18
CA ALA A 117 -24.71 -1.93 -3.70
C ALA A 117 -23.27 -1.40 -3.68
N LEU A 118 -22.35 -2.17 -3.09
CA LEU A 118 -20.92 -1.86 -3.07
C LEU A 118 -20.24 -2.43 -4.32
N VAL A 119 -19.61 -1.57 -5.12
CA VAL A 119 -19.07 -1.95 -6.45
C VAL A 119 -17.55 -1.85 -6.57
N ASP A 120 -16.83 -1.57 -5.48
CA ASP A 120 -15.36 -1.45 -5.51
C ASP A 120 -14.64 -2.63 -4.82
N ARG A 121 -13.40 -2.88 -5.23
CA ARG A 121 -12.51 -3.93 -4.72
C ARG A 121 -11.86 -3.48 -3.40
N ASP A 122 -11.45 -4.43 -2.56
CA ASP A 122 -10.59 -4.13 -1.41
C ASP A 122 -9.32 -3.39 -1.87
N ILE A 123 -9.10 -2.19 -1.32
CA ILE A 123 -7.95 -1.34 -1.64
C ILE A 123 -6.62 -2.03 -1.28
N ALA A 124 -6.60 -2.88 -0.25
CA ALA A 124 -5.42 -3.65 0.12
C ALA A 124 -5.07 -4.68 -0.97
N VAL A 125 -6.08 -5.32 -1.57
CA VAL A 125 -5.89 -6.20 -2.73
C VAL A 125 -5.36 -5.39 -3.91
N THR A 126 -6.00 -4.26 -4.24
CA THR A 126 -5.57 -3.36 -5.31
C THR A 126 -4.11 -2.96 -5.18
N LEU A 127 -3.70 -2.47 -4.01
CA LEU A 127 -2.32 -2.05 -3.76
C LEU A 127 -1.35 -3.23 -3.82
N LYS A 128 -1.64 -4.35 -3.15
CA LYS A 128 -0.80 -5.56 -3.22
C LYS A 128 -0.59 -6.02 -4.66
N ARG A 129 -1.66 -5.98 -5.46
CA ARG A 129 -1.64 -6.39 -6.85
C ARG A 129 -0.80 -5.44 -7.71
N ALA A 130 -0.89 -4.12 -7.49
CA ALA A 130 -0.07 -3.13 -8.16
C ALA A 130 1.42 -3.40 -7.91
N PHE A 131 1.80 -3.58 -6.64
CA PHE A 131 3.18 -3.92 -6.27
C PHE A 131 3.63 -5.30 -6.79
N ALA A 132 2.75 -6.30 -6.82
CA ALA A 132 3.09 -7.63 -7.30
C ALA A 132 3.36 -7.66 -8.81
N LEU A 133 2.60 -6.88 -9.58
CA LEU A 133 2.71 -6.80 -11.04
C LEU A 133 3.74 -5.77 -11.53
N MET A 134 4.21 -4.88 -10.64
CA MET A 134 5.19 -3.86 -10.96
C MET A 134 6.58 -4.47 -11.23
N PRO A 135 7.18 -4.20 -12.40
CA PRO A 135 8.57 -4.55 -12.71
C PRO A 135 9.57 -3.93 -11.73
N LEU A 136 10.75 -4.53 -11.61
CA LEU A 136 11.80 -4.01 -10.71
C LEU A 136 12.25 -2.58 -11.10
N ARG A 137 12.24 -2.24 -12.40
CA ARG A 137 12.61 -0.90 -12.88
C ARG A 137 11.66 0.17 -12.35
N GLU A 138 10.35 -0.04 -12.50
CA GLU A 138 9.31 0.84 -11.97
C GLU A 138 9.40 0.95 -10.43
N LYS A 139 9.70 -0.16 -9.72
CA LYS A 139 9.92 -0.13 -8.26
C LYS A 139 11.09 0.75 -7.84
N LEU A 140 12.20 0.66 -8.56
CA LEU A 140 13.40 1.43 -8.27
C LEU A 140 13.19 2.91 -8.58
N HIS A 141 12.51 3.23 -9.68
CA HIS A 141 12.18 4.60 -10.05
C HIS A 141 11.28 5.26 -9.00
N LEU A 142 10.17 4.60 -8.64
CA LEU A 142 9.26 5.10 -7.60
C LEU A 142 9.95 5.24 -6.23
N ALA A 143 10.88 4.35 -5.90
CA ALA A 143 11.69 4.48 -4.69
C ALA A 143 12.66 5.68 -4.76
N TYR A 144 13.26 5.93 -5.93
CA TYR A 144 14.14 7.07 -6.16
C TYR A 144 13.37 8.40 -6.04
N ASP A 145 12.23 8.52 -6.71
CA ASP A 145 11.41 9.75 -6.68
C ASP A 145 10.88 10.03 -5.28
N LEU A 146 10.46 9.00 -4.55
CA LEU A 146 10.02 9.14 -3.15
C LEU A 146 11.17 9.63 -2.26
N VAL A 147 12.39 9.13 -2.48
CA VAL A 147 13.57 9.56 -1.73
C VAL A 147 13.89 11.02 -2.07
N LEU A 148 13.92 11.39 -3.35
CA LEU A 148 14.14 12.77 -3.78
C LEU A 148 13.09 13.72 -3.19
N GLY A 149 11.80 13.40 -3.29
CA GLY A 149 10.71 14.24 -2.77
C GLY A 149 10.69 14.37 -1.24
N ILE A 150 11.38 13.50 -0.50
CA ILE A 150 11.60 13.67 0.95
C ILE A 150 12.75 14.65 1.22
N PHE A 151 13.76 14.68 0.35
CA PHE A 151 14.91 15.58 0.46
C PHE A 151 14.61 16.98 -0.08
N GLU A 152 13.78 17.08 -1.13
CA GLU A 152 13.23 18.32 -1.65
C GLU A 152 12.00 18.72 -0.84
N ARG A 153 12.21 19.54 0.19
CA ARG A 153 11.10 20.26 0.82
C ARG A 153 10.70 21.41 -0.10
N GLU A 154 9.91 21.15 -1.12
CA GLU A 154 9.11 22.22 -1.69
C GLU A 154 7.97 22.52 -0.70
N GLU A 155 8.02 23.70 -0.09
CA GLU A 155 6.90 24.23 0.67
C GLU A 155 5.71 24.31 -0.28
N ILE A 156 4.64 23.59 0.04
CA ILE A 156 3.38 23.64 -0.71
C ILE A 156 2.88 25.08 -0.63
N ASN A 157 3.15 25.85 -1.67
CA ASN A 157 2.80 27.26 -1.74
C ASN A 157 1.34 27.39 -2.25
N GLU A 158 0.65 28.46 -1.89
CA GLU A 158 -0.74 28.70 -2.33
C GLU A 158 -0.85 28.69 -3.87
N ASP A 159 0.18 29.18 -4.57
CA ASP A 159 0.30 29.14 -6.03
C ASP A 159 0.36 27.71 -6.60
N LEU A 160 0.99 26.76 -5.89
CA LEU A 160 1.05 25.36 -6.30
C LEU A 160 -0.32 24.71 -6.12
N ILE A 161 -1.03 25.03 -5.04
CA ILE A 161 -2.39 24.57 -4.79
C ILE A 161 -3.35 25.13 -5.84
N GLU A 162 -3.19 26.38 -6.23
CA GLU A 162 -4.02 27.01 -7.26
C GLU A 162 -3.74 26.43 -8.65
N LYS A 163 -2.47 26.18 -9.00
CA LYS A 163 -2.10 25.42 -10.20
C LYS A 163 -2.63 23.99 -10.18
N LEU A 164 -2.66 23.32 -9.03
CA LEU A 164 -3.25 21.97 -8.90
C LEU A 164 -4.78 21.97 -9.03
N LYS A 165 -5.46 23.11 -8.86
CA LYS A 165 -6.91 23.24 -9.11
C LYS A 165 -7.24 23.35 -10.60
N GLU A 166 -6.26 23.63 -11.45
CA GLU A 166 -6.44 23.61 -12.89
C GLU A 166 -6.63 22.15 -13.35
N LYS A 167 -7.76 21.89 -14.02
CA LYS A 167 -8.13 20.55 -14.49
C LYS A 167 -7.06 19.91 -15.38
N ASP A 168 -6.30 20.73 -16.10
CA ASP A 168 -5.34 20.27 -17.10
C ASP A 168 -4.04 19.79 -16.43
N MET A 169 -3.57 20.46 -15.37
CA MET A 169 -2.39 20.07 -14.57
C MET A 169 -2.57 18.73 -13.85
N LEU A 170 -3.72 18.50 -13.23
CA LEU A 170 -4.02 17.24 -12.54
C LEU A 170 -4.06 16.06 -13.51
N THR A 171 -4.57 16.30 -14.72
CA THR A 171 -4.59 15.32 -15.80
C THR A 171 -3.18 15.04 -16.30
N GLU A 172 -2.35 16.07 -16.46
CA GLU A 172 -0.96 15.97 -16.90
C GLU A 172 -0.08 15.17 -15.90
N ILE A 173 -0.18 15.46 -14.60
CA ILE A 173 0.52 14.69 -13.54
C ILE A 173 0.10 13.21 -13.57
N MET A 174 -1.20 12.93 -13.77
CA MET A 174 -1.70 11.56 -13.84
C MET A 174 -1.25 10.86 -15.12
N GLU A 175 -1.14 11.58 -16.24
CA GLU A 175 -0.59 11.07 -17.49
C GLU A 175 0.90 10.78 -17.40
N ASP A 176 1.68 11.64 -16.76
CA ASP A 176 3.12 11.44 -16.57
C ASP A 176 3.39 10.29 -15.59
N LEU A 177 2.63 10.21 -14.49
CA LEU A 177 2.67 9.05 -13.60
C LEU A 177 2.29 7.75 -14.33
N ALA A 178 1.33 7.83 -15.25
CA ALA A 178 0.92 6.70 -16.08
C ALA A 178 1.98 6.28 -17.12
N LYS A 179 2.83 7.20 -17.58
CA LYS A 179 3.97 6.91 -18.47
C LYS A 179 5.13 6.28 -17.70
N GLU A 180 5.46 6.83 -16.54
CA GLU A 180 6.60 6.38 -15.73
C GLU A 180 6.32 5.07 -14.99
N VAL A 181 5.08 4.89 -14.51
CA VAL A 181 4.66 3.71 -13.74
C VAL A 181 3.38 3.10 -14.35
N PRO A 182 3.46 2.55 -15.58
CA PRO A 182 2.30 2.04 -16.30
C PRO A 182 1.61 0.88 -15.57
N SER A 183 2.36 0.11 -14.75
CA SER A 183 1.76 -0.95 -13.95
C SER A 183 0.80 -0.43 -12.87
N VAL A 184 1.07 0.76 -12.32
CA VAL A 184 0.21 1.44 -11.33
C VAL A 184 -1.07 1.90 -12.00
N LYS A 185 -0.98 2.59 -13.15
CA LYS A 185 -2.16 2.99 -13.94
C LYS A 185 -3.04 1.78 -14.26
N ARG A 186 -2.45 0.71 -14.79
CA ARG A 186 -3.18 -0.50 -15.17
C ARG A 186 -3.99 -1.07 -14.00
N VAL A 187 -3.39 -1.16 -12.81
CA VAL A 187 -4.03 -1.85 -11.67
C VAL A 187 -4.96 -0.95 -10.86
N LEU A 188 -4.60 0.33 -10.68
CA LEU A 188 -5.37 1.28 -9.87
C LEU A 188 -6.49 1.96 -10.66
N ILE A 189 -6.36 2.06 -11.98
CA ILE A 189 -7.34 2.68 -12.86
C ILE A 189 -7.98 1.60 -13.75
N ASP A 190 -7.27 1.07 -14.75
CA ASP A 190 -7.90 0.29 -15.81
C ASP A 190 -8.62 -0.98 -15.32
N GLU A 191 -7.98 -1.75 -14.44
CA GLU A 191 -8.56 -2.96 -13.83
C GLU A 191 -9.62 -2.64 -12.79
N ARG A 192 -9.48 -1.48 -12.11
CA ARG A 192 -10.45 -1.03 -11.12
C ARG A 192 -11.74 -0.59 -11.81
N ASP A 193 -11.63 0.14 -12.91
CA ASP A 193 -12.74 0.52 -13.80
C ASP A 193 -13.44 -0.73 -14.34
N GLU A 194 -12.67 -1.72 -14.76
CA GLU A 194 -13.22 -3.00 -15.22
C GLU A 194 -13.99 -3.73 -14.10
N TYR A 195 -13.42 -3.77 -12.88
CA TYR A 195 -14.08 -4.37 -11.73
C TYR A 195 -15.40 -3.65 -11.40
N ILE A 196 -15.37 -2.32 -11.31
CA ILE A 196 -16.54 -1.49 -11.00
C ILE A 196 -17.61 -1.65 -12.08
N ALA A 197 -17.23 -1.58 -13.36
CA ALA A 197 -18.15 -1.79 -14.48
C ALA A 197 -18.82 -3.16 -14.42
N LYS A 198 -18.06 -4.23 -14.22
CA LYS A 198 -18.58 -5.60 -14.07
C LYS A 198 -19.55 -5.70 -12.90
N LYS A 199 -19.23 -5.11 -11.75
CA LYS A 199 -20.09 -5.11 -10.57
C LYS A 199 -21.39 -4.33 -10.79
N ILE A 200 -21.35 -3.16 -11.43
CA ILE A 200 -22.54 -2.37 -11.77
C ILE A 200 -23.45 -3.15 -12.72
N VAL A 201 -22.90 -3.74 -13.79
CA VAL A 201 -23.70 -4.48 -14.78
C VAL A 201 -24.32 -5.76 -14.20
N ALA A 202 -23.67 -6.37 -13.21
CA ALA A 202 -24.18 -7.55 -12.51
C ALA A 202 -25.37 -7.26 -11.56
N ILE A 203 -25.67 -5.98 -11.26
CA ILE A 203 -26.82 -5.61 -10.43
C ILE A 203 -28.11 -5.90 -11.20
N ASN A 204 -29.00 -6.68 -10.58
CA ASN A 204 -30.32 -7.01 -11.13
C ASN A 204 -31.34 -5.92 -10.78
N ALA A 205 -31.26 -4.78 -11.48
CA ALA A 205 -32.14 -3.62 -11.30
C ALA A 205 -32.43 -2.94 -12.65
N ARG A 206 -33.56 -2.21 -12.76
CA ARG A 206 -33.94 -1.51 -14.00
C ARG A 206 -33.34 -0.11 -14.06
N LYS A 207 -33.28 0.59 -12.93
CA LYS A 207 -32.70 1.93 -12.82
C LYS A 207 -31.64 1.96 -11.72
N ILE A 208 -30.40 2.27 -12.09
CA ILE A 208 -29.25 2.30 -11.19
C ILE A 208 -28.63 3.69 -11.21
N VAL A 209 -28.42 4.29 -10.04
CA VAL A 209 -27.53 5.46 -9.90
C VAL A 209 -26.22 4.97 -9.31
N ALA A 210 -25.11 5.10 -10.04
CA ALA A 210 -23.78 4.74 -9.55
C ALA A 210 -22.98 6.00 -9.22
N VAL A 211 -22.58 6.14 -7.95
CA VAL A 211 -21.75 7.23 -7.46
C VAL A 211 -20.29 6.76 -7.47
N VAL A 212 -19.49 7.38 -8.34
CA VAL A 212 -18.10 7.00 -8.61
C VAL A 212 -17.20 8.24 -8.64
N GLY A 213 -15.89 8.06 -8.46
CA GLY A 213 -14.90 9.12 -8.61
C GLY A 213 -14.84 9.59 -10.07
N ALA A 214 -14.72 10.91 -10.28
CA ALA A 214 -14.74 11.51 -11.61
C ALA A 214 -13.68 10.92 -12.56
N GLY A 215 -12.51 10.52 -12.04
CA GLY A 215 -11.44 9.88 -12.82
C GLY A 215 -11.79 8.50 -13.38
N HIS A 216 -12.77 7.80 -12.79
CA HIS A 216 -13.18 6.45 -13.20
C HIS A 216 -14.34 6.46 -14.20
N VAL A 217 -15.08 7.58 -14.31
CA VAL A 217 -16.32 7.66 -15.11
C VAL A 217 -16.10 7.23 -16.56
N GLN A 218 -15.12 7.80 -17.24
CA GLN A 218 -14.90 7.52 -18.66
C GLN A 218 -14.45 6.06 -18.89
N GLY A 219 -13.58 5.55 -18.02
CA GLY A 219 -13.13 4.16 -18.08
C GLY A 219 -14.28 3.19 -17.87
N ILE A 220 -15.14 3.43 -16.87
CA ILE A 220 -16.35 2.63 -16.62
C ILE A 220 -17.30 2.66 -17.83
N ILE A 221 -17.58 3.83 -18.41
CA ILE A 221 -18.42 3.95 -19.62
C ILE A 221 -17.87 3.08 -20.74
N ASN A 222 -16.57 3.19 -21.02
CA ASN A 222 -15.91 2.43 -22.07
C ASN A 222 -16.01 0.91 -21.84
N ARG A 223 -15.82 0.46 -20.59
CA ARG A 223 -15.93 -0.96 -20.20
C ARG A 223 -17.35 -1.50 -20.32
N ILE A 224 -18.34 -0.74 -19.86
CA ILE A 224 -19.75 -1.11 -19.95
C ILE A 224 -20.18 -1.24 -21.42
N ASN A 225 -19.80 -0.27 -22.27
CA ASN A 225 -20.14 -0.29 -23.69
C ASN A 225 -19.46 -1.44 -24.43
N ALA A 226 -18.17 -1.69 -24.17
CA ALA A 226 -17.44 -2.79 -24.80
C ALA A 226 -18.09 -4.15 -24.53
N ALA A 227 -18.62 -4.33 -23.32
CA ALA A 227 -19.16 -5.59 -22.86
C ALA A 227 -20.68 -5.75 -23.07
N ALA A 228 -21.34 -4.78 -23.70
CA ALA A 228 -22.64 -5.00 -24.34
C ALA A 228 -22.59 -6.14 -25.38
N SER A 229 -21.38 -6.55 -25.80
CA SER A 229 -21.09 -7.70 -26.66
C SER A 229 -20.95 -9.05 -25.91
N GLY A 230 -21.07 -9.07 -24.57
CA GLY A 230 -21.03 -10.27 -23.72
C GLY A 230 -19.98 -10.18 -22.60
N TRP A 231 -20.41 -10.38 -21.34
CA TRP A 231 -19.51 -10.50 -20.19
C TRP A 231 -19.24 -11.98 -19.86
N HIS A 232 -18.00 -12.37 -19.62
CA HIS A 232 -17.66 -13.65 -19.02
C HIS A 232 -17.41 -13.47 -17.51
N THR A 233 -18.26 -14.08 -16.69
CA THR A 233 -18.19 -14.02 -15.22
C THR A 233 -16.91 -14.66 -14.65
N ALA A 234 -16.28 -15.57 -15.40
CA ALA A 234 -15.04 -16.25 -15.03
C ALA A 234 -13.83 -15.30 -14.81
N GLU A 235 -13.90 -14.05 -15.29
CA GLU A 235 -12.79 -13.09 -15.20
C GLU A 235 -12.79 -12.26 -13.89
N MET A 236 -13.90 -12.20 -13.15
CA MET A 236 -13.98 -11.36 -11.94
C MET A 236 -13.06 -11.86 -10.82
N HIS A 237 -12.96 -13.18 -10.66
CA HIS A 237 -12.09 -13.79 -9.65
C HIS A 237 -10.60 -13.50 -9.91
N ALA A 238 -10.19 -13.33 -11.18
CA ALA A 238 -8.82 -12.96 -11.51
C ALA A 238 -8.48 -11.55 -11.01
N LEU A 239 -9.44 -10.63 -11.06
CA LEU A 239 -9.29 -9.24 -10.58
C LEU A 239 -9.27 -9.15 -9.04
N GLU A 240 -9.83 -10.14 -8.33
CA GLU A 240 -9.82 -10.20 -6.86
C GLU A 240 -8.58 -10.90 -6.29
N SER A 241 -7.86 -11.64 -7.13
CA SER A 241 -6.66 -12.36 -6.71
C SER A 241 -5.37 -11.52 -6.83
N VAL A 242 -4.49 -11.65 -5.83
CA VAL A 242 -3.11 -11.13 -5.93
C VAL A 242 -2.27 -12.19 -6.63
N PRO A 243 -1.63 -11.88 -7.77
CA PRO A 243 -0.78 -12.84 -8.47
C PRO A 243 0.40 -13.21 -7.58
N VAL A 244 0.52 -14.50 -7.28
CA VAL A 244 1.66 -15.07 -6.55
C VAL A 244 2.84 -15.17 -7.51
N GLY A 245 3.70 -14.15 -7.51
CA GLY A 245 4.98 -14.23 -8.20
C GLY A 245 5.89 -15.23 -7.49
N LYS A 246 6.48 -16.19 -8.23
CA LYS A 246 7.62 -16.96 -7.72
C LYS A 246 8.78 -15.98 -7.52
N SER A 247 9.08 -15.64 -6.26
CA SER A 247 10.12 -14.65 -5.96
C SER A 247 11.49 -15.20 -6.35
N ARG A 248 12.05 -14.72 -7.47
CA ARG A 248 13.44 -15.03 -7.87
C ARG A 248 14.45 -14.66 -6.79
N LEU A 249 14.15 -13.66 -5.97
CA LEU A 249 14.96 -13.27 -4.81
C LEU A 249 15.01 -14.36 -3.72
N MET A 250 13.96 -15.18 -3.58
CA MET A 250 13.97 -16.28 -2.62
C MET A 250 15.01 -17.33 -2.99
N TYR A 251 15.11 -17.67 -4.29
CA TYR A 251 16.15 -18.59 -4.80
C TYR A 251 17.55 -18.00 -4.65
N MET A 252 17.71 -16.68 -4.84
CA MET A 252 18.98 -15.98 -4.61
C MET A 252 19.43 -16.10 -3.15
N GLY A 253 18.52 -16.01 -2.18
CA GLY A 253 18.85 -16.22 -0.77
C GLY A 253 19.31 -17.66 -0.47
N TYR A 254 18.68 -18.68 -1.08
CA TYR A 254 19.15 -20.06 -0.97
C TYR A 254 20.51 -20.25 -1.64
N ALA A 255 20.76 -19.58 -2.77
CA ALA A 255 22.06 -19.59 -3.43
C ALA A 255 23.17 -18.99 -2.55
N ILE A 256 22.91 -17.86 -1.88
CA ILE A 256 23.84 -17.25 -0.92
C ILE A 256 24.18 -18.24 0.21
N THR A 257 23.16 -18.91 0.75
CA THR A 257 23.33 -19.91 1.83
C THR A 257 24.19 -21.08 1.36
N LEU A 258 23.92 -21.58 0.15
CA LEU A 258 24.69 -22.66 -0.46
C LEU A 258 26.14 -22.24 -0.70
N ILE A 259 26.37 -21.06 -1.28
CA ILE A 259 27.71 -20.51 -1.54
C ILE A 259 28.51 -20.40 -0.24
N PHE A 260 27.92 -19.79 0.79
CA PHE A 260 28.57 -19.66 2.10
C PHE A 260 28.93 -21.03 2.70
N THR A 261 27.99 -21.98 2.68
CA THR A 261 28.20 -23.33 3.23
C THR A 261 29.32 -24.06 2.48
N CYS A 262 29.33 -23.97 1.14
CA CYS A 262 30.39 -24.54 0.31
C CYS A 262 31.74 -23.89 0.59
N MET A 263 31.81 -22.57 0.76
CA MET A 263 33.05 -21.87 1.09
C MET A 263 33.61 -22.31 2.45
N VAL A 264 32.77 -22.42 3.48
CA VAL A 264 33.21 -22.88 4.81
C VAL A 264 33.69 -24.33 4.75
N ALA A 265 32.97 -25.21 4.04
CA ALA A 265 33.37 -26.60 3.87
C ALA A 265 34.69 -26.73 3.08
N TRP A 266 34.88 -25.89 2.06
CA TRP A 266 36.11 -25.86 1.27
C TRP A 266 37.30 -25.31 2.06
N GLY A 267 37.11 -24.23 2.82
CA GLY A 267 38.12 -23.70 3.74
C GLY A 267 38.53 -24.73 4.80
N PHE A 268 37.56 -25.48 5.35
CA PHE A 268 37.82 -26.60 6.25
C PHE A 268 38.66 -27.70 5.59
N TYR A 269 38.31 -28.07 4.34
CA TYR A 269 39.00 -29.12 3.61
C TYR A 269 40.46 -28.75 3.26
N GLN A 270 40.71 -27.51 2.85
CA GLN A 270 42.06 -27.07 2.45
C GLN A 270 42.97 -26.73 3.63
N HIS A 271 42.43 -26.03 4.64
CA HIS A 271 43.23 -25.35 5.66
C HIS A 271 42.88 -25.80 7.10
N GLY A 272 41.96 -26.76 7.26
CA GLY A 272 41.58 -27.31 8.57
C GLY A 272 40.54 -26.48 9.33
N SER A 273 40.31 -26.85 10.59
CA SER A 273 39.25 -26.27 11.43
C SER A 273 39.44 -24.78 11.74
N ASP A 274 40.68 -24.32 11.82
CA ASP A 274 40.97 -22.97 12.30
C ASP A 274 40.45 -21.91 11.33
N ILE A 275 40.67 -22.09 10.03
CA ILE A 275 40.12 -21.20 8.99
C ILE A 275 38.59 -21.28 8.95
N ALA A 276 38.01 -22.47 9.07
CA ALA A 276 36.55 -22.61 9.08
C ALA A 276 35.90 -21.87 10.26
N VAL A 277 36.49 -21.96 11.46
CA VAL A 277 36.04 -21.21 12.65
C VAL A 277 36.22 -19.71 12.44
N GLU A 278 37.36 -19.28 11.88
CA GLU A 278 37.62 -17.87 11.60
C GLU A 278 36.56 -17.28 10.64
N MET A 279 36.18 -18.02 9.60
CA MET A 279 35.13 -17.62 8.66
C MET A 279 33.77 -17.48 9.35
N LEU A 280 33.40 -18.43 10.21
CA LEU A 280 32.15 -18.38 10.96
C LEU A 280 32.11 -17.17 11.91
N VAL A 281 33.22 -16.90 12.61
CA VAL A 281 33.35 -15.73 13.50
C VAL A 281 33.24 -14.44 12.70
N LYS A 282 33.93 -14.32 11.56
CA LYS A 282 33.87 -13.15 10.68
C LYS A 282 32.48 -12.93 10.11
N TRP A 283 31.81 -13.99 9.65
CA TRP A 283 30.40 -13.93 9.21
C TRP A 283 29.51 -13.39 10.34
N PHE A 284 29.66 -13.96 11.54
CA PHE A 284 28.90 -13.57 12.70
C PHE A 284 29.09 -12.09 13.06
N LEU A 285 30.35 -11.64 13.13
CA LEU A 285 30.66 -10.26 13.50
C LEU A 285 30.20 -9.27 12.45
N ILE A 286 30.44 -9.51 11.16
CA ILE A 286 30.04 -8.57 10.10
C ILE A 286 28.52 -8.40 10.06
N HIS A 287 27.77 -9.51 10.05
CA HIS A 287 26.31 -9.45 10.04
C HIS A 287 25.74 -8.85 11.32
N GLY A 288 26.23 -9.31 12.47
CA GLY A 288 25.75 -8.85 13.77
C GLY A 288 25.99 -7.36 13.97
N THR A 289 27.21 -6.89 13.72
CA THR A 289 27.57 -5.48 13.94
C THR A 289 26.81 -4.53 13.02
N LEU A 290 26.71 -4.84 11.71
CA LEU A 290 26.00 -3.98 10.76
C LEU A 290 24.49 -3.95 11.04
N SER A 291 23.89 -5.07 11.41
CA SER A 291 22.48 -5.12 11.78
C SER A 291 22.20 -4.32 13.05
N ALA A 292 23.05 -4.48 14.09
CA ALA A 292 22.97 -3.70 15.32
C ALA A 292 23.16 -2.21 15.07
N LEU A 293 24.12 -1.83 14.22
CA LEU A 293 24.34 -0.44 13.82
C LEU A 293 23.10 0.13 13.12
N GLY A 294 22.44 -0.65 12.25
CA GLY A 294 21.16 -0.29 11.67
C GLY A 294 20.11 0.04 12.73
N VAL A 295 19.97 -0.79 13.76
CA VAL A 295 19.06 -0.51 14.89
C VAL A 295 19.42 0.80 15.59
N LEU A 296 20.70 1.06 15.81
CA LEU A 296 21.16 2.31 16.46
C LEU A 296 20.89 3.54 15.60
N ILE A 297 21.09 3.46 14.28
CA ILE A 297 20.73 4.53 13.32
C ILE A 297 19.21 4.80 13.37
N ALA A 298 18.41 3.76 13.53
CA ALA A 298 16.97 3.88 13.75
C ALA A 298 16.59 4.42 15.15
N PHE A 299 17.56 4.75 16.00
CA PHE A 299 17.38 5.11 17.42
C PHE A 299 16.57 4.06 18.19
N GLY A 300 16.81 2.79 17.87
CA GLY A 300 16.25 1.65 18.58
C GLY A 300 16.86 1.46 19.96
N HIS A 301 16.18 0.67 20.79
CA HIS A 301 16.68 0.35 22.12
C HIS A 301 17.95 -0.53 22.04
N PRO A 302 18.93 -0.39 22.96
CA PRO A 302 20.13 -1.24 22.99
C PRO A 302 19.84 -2.75 23.02
N PHE A 303 18.77 -3.17 23.70
CA PHE A 303 18.33 -4.57 23.70
C PHE A 303 17.89 -5.06 22.31
N SER A 304 17.26 -4.20 21.53
CA SER A 304 16.88 -4.49 20.15
C SER A 304 18.11 -4.57 19.25
N ALA A 305 19.13 -3.76 19.51
CA ALA A 305 20.42 -3.83 18.82
C ALA A 305 21.15 -5.14 19.16
N ALA A 306 21.13 -5.58 20.43
CA ALA A 306 21.69 -6.88 20.83
C ALA A 306 20.93 -8.05 20.19
N ALA A 307 19.60 -7.97 20.11
CA ALA A 307 18.79 -8.97 19.43
C ALA A 307 19.12 -9.04 17.93
N ALA A 308 19.26 -7.89 17.26
CA ALA A 308 19.69 -7.83 15.87
C ALA A 308 21.09 -8.42 15.67
N PHE A 309 22.04 -8.10 16.57
CA PHE A 309 23.40 -8.61 16.54
C PHE A 309 23.45 -10.14 16.55
N VAL A 310 22.68 -10.77 17.44
CA VAL A 310 22.66 -12.22 17.58
C VAL A 310 21.86 -12.89 16.45
N ALA A 311 20.75 -12.30 16.02
CA ALA A 311 19.87 -12.91 15.02
C ALA A 311 20.45 -12.82 13.60
N ALA A 312 21.10 -11.70 13.24
CA ALA A 312 21.48 -11.40 11.86
C ALA A 312 22.29 -12.52 11.17
N PRO A 313 23.33 -13.10 11.77
CA PRO A 313 24.16 -14.14 11.14
C PRO A 313 23.40 -15.41 10.75
N PHE A 314 22.35 -15.74 11.49
CA PHE A 314 21.52 -16.92 11.22
C PHE A 314 20.42 -16.59 10.21
N THR A 315 19.80 -15.41 10.36
CA THR A 315 18.73 -14.99 9.46
C THR A 315 19.23 -14.71 8.04
N SER A 316 20.47 -14.25 7.86
CA SER A 316 21.08 -14.06 6.53
C SER A 316 21.27 -15.36 5.76
N LEU A 317 21.35 -16.49 6.45
CA LEU A 317 21.44 -17.84 5.89
C LEU A 317 20.05 -18.50 5.69
N HIS A 318 18.97 -17.78 5.95
CA HIS A 318 17.63 -18.31 5.78
C HIS A 318 16.70 -17.29 5.11
N PRO A 319 16.33 -17.46 3.82
CA PRO A 319 15.62 -16.43 3.04
C PRO A 319 14.27 -15.96 3.60
N ILE A 320 13.69 -16.73 4.52
CA ILE A 320 12.38 -16.45 5.14
C ILE A 320 12.54 -15.66 6.45
N LEU A 321 13.69 -15.76 7.12
CA LEU A 321 13.91 -15.11 8.41
C LEU A 321 14.63 -13.79 8.22
N ALA A 322 14.31 -12.81 9.07
CA ALA A 322 14.88 -11.48 8.98
C ALA A 322 15.32 -10.99 10.36
N ALA A 323 16.55 -10.50 10.50
CA ALA A 323 17.12 -9.98 11.75
C ALA A 323 16.21 -8.93 12.40
N GLY A 324 15.60 -8.09 11.55
CA GLY A 324 14.67 -7.05 11.95
C GLY A 324 13.44 -7.58 12.67
N TRP A 325 12.94 -8.79 12.38
CA TRP A 325 11.79 -9.33 13.12
C TRP A 325 12.11 -9.55 14.59
N PHE A 326 13.31 -10.07 14.89
CA PHE A 326 13.78 -10.25 16.25
C PHE A 326 14.02 -8.90 16.94
N ALA A 327 14.70 -7.97 16.27
CA ALA A 327 14.93 -6.62 16.77
C ALA A 327 13.62 -5.88 17.04
N GLY A 328 12.66 -5.96 16.12
CA GLY A 328 11.34 -5.33 16.23
C GLY A 328 10.48 -5.95 17.33
N ALA A 329 10.54 -7.27 17.52
CA ALA A 329 9.85 -7.93 18.62
C ALA A 329 10.37 -7.46 19.99
N VAL A 330 11.70 -7.35 20.14
CA VAL A 330 12.31 -6.80 21.36
C VAL A 330 11.97 -5.32 21.53
N GLU A 331 12.01 -4.52 20.46
CA GLU A 331 11.63 -3.11 20.50
C GLU A 331 10.18 -2.92 20.95
N ALA A 332 9.27 -3.75 20.43
CA ALA A 332 7.86 -3.75 20.79
C ALA A 332 7.66 -4.14 22.26
N TRP A 333 8.37 -5.16 22.72
CA TRP A 333 8.32 -5.62 24.11
C TRP A 333 8.83 -4.55 25.09
N VAL A 334 9.91 -3.86 24.73
CA VAL A 334 10.49 -2.79 25.57
C VAL A 334 9.61 -1.54 25.58
N ARG A 335 9.14 -1.08 24.41
CA ARG A 335 8.41 0.19 24.31
C ARG A 335 6.91 0.10 24.60
N LYS A 336 6.32 -1.11 24.52
CA LYS A 336 4.91 -1.39 24.79
C LYS A 336 3.98 -0.38 24.09
N PRO A 337 3.87 -0.43 22.75
CA PRO A 337 3.01 0.48 22.00
C PRO A 337 1.55 0.38 22.46
N ARG A 338 0.83 1.50 22.49
CA ARG A 338 -0.57 1.62 22.96
C ARG A 338 -1.49 2.01 21.81
N VAL A 339 -2.80 1.88 22.01
CA VAL A 339 -3.84 2.27 21.02
C VAL A 339 -3.65 3.71 20.53
N MET A 340 -3.39 4.65 21.45
CA MET A 340 -3.06 6.04 21.14
C MET A 340 -1.81 6.26 20.26
N ASP A 341 -0.83 5.34 20.28
CA ASP A 341 0.30 5.41 19.33
C ASP A 341 -0.17 5.06 17.92
N PHE A 342 -1.19 4.20 17.76
CA PHE A 342 -1.76 3.88 16.46
C PHE A 342 -2.61 5.02 15.91
N GLU A 343 -3.44 5.65 16.74
CA GLU A 343 -4.16 6.88 16.37
C GLU A 343 -3.19 8.01 15.98
N GLY A 344 -2.04 8.08 16.66
CA GLY A 344 -0.97 9.03 16.37
C GLY A 344 -0.29 8.82 15.02
N LEU A 345 -0.46 7.67 14.36
CA LEU A 345 0.09 7.41 13.02
C LEU A 345 -0.57 8.31 11.97
N MET A 346 -1.82 8.69 12.19
CA MET A 346 -2.61 9.57 11.32
C MET A 346 -2.25 11.06 11.49
N LYS A 347 -1.20 11.38 12.25
CA LYS A 347 -0.76 12.75 12.57
C LYS A 347 0.74 12.97 12.26
N LEU A 348 1.37 12.07 11.49
CA LEU A 348 2.81 12.07 11.25
C LEU A 348 3.20 12.97 10.07
N ASN A 349 3.57 14.22 10.35
CA ASN A 349 3.78 15.24 9.32
C ASN A 349 5.25 15.46 8.94
N SER A 350 6.18 14.89 9.70
CA SER A 350 7.61 15.03 9.47
C SER A 350 8.37 13.74 9.78
N PHE A 351 9.59 13.60 9.23
CA PHE A 351 10.49 12.49 9.56
C PHE A 351 10.79 12.40 11.07
N ALA A 352 10.75 13.53 11.78
CA ALA A 352 10.90 13.58 13.23
C ALA A 352 9.72 12.99 14.00
N ASP A 353 8.55 12.82 13.37
CA ASP A 353 7.36 12.25 14.01
C ASP A 353 7.38 10.73 13.93
N TYR A 354 7.82 10.16 12.79
CA TYR A 354 8.15 8.73 12.68
C TYR A 354 9.19 8.32 13.74
N ARG A 355 10.13 9.23 13.99
CA ARG A 355 10.87 9.50 15.25
C ARG A 355 10.27 9.04 16.57
N LYS A 356 9.18 9.70 16.91
CA LYS A 356 8.66 9.81 18.27
C LYS A 356 7.57 8.79 18.55
N ASN A 357 6.86 8.37 17.50
CA ASN A 357 5.80 7.39 17.61
C ASN A 357 6.40 5.97 17.82
N ARG A 358 5.89 5.26 18.84
CA ARG A 358 6.43 3.95 19.25
C ARG A 358 6.22 2.87 18.20
N VAL A 359 5.13 2.95 17.44
CA VAL A 359 4.80 1.97 16.40
C VAL A 359 5.73 2.14 15.20
N THR A 360 5.88 3.36 14.70
CA THR A 360 6.84 3.65 13.61
C THR A 360 8.28 3.39 14.01
N ARG A 361 8.63 3.59 15.29
CA ARG A 361 9.94 3.21 15.84
C ARG A 361 10.25 1.74 15.62
N ILE A 362 9.32 0.86 15.97
CA ILE A 362 9.47 -0.59 15.80
C ILE A 362 9.72 -0.91 14.34
N PHE A 363 8.95 -0.33 13.42
CA PHE A 363 9.13 -0.56 12.00
C PHE A 363 10.47 -0.05 11.45
N LEU A 364 10.92 1.12 11.89
CA LEU A 364 12.24 1.64 11.50
C LEU A 364 13.35 0.72 12.00
N VAL A 365 13.27 0.25 13.25
CA VAL A 365 14.21 -0.73 13.80
C VAL A 365 14.25 -2.01 12.98
N MET A 366 13.08 -2.56 12.63
CA MET A 366 13.00 -3.75 11.77
C MET A 366 13.68 -3.52 10.41
N THR A 367 13.36 -2.41 9.75
CA THR A 367 13.86 -2.09 8.41
C THR A 367 15.37 -1.89 8.40
N PHE A 368 15.90 -1.05 9.30
CA PHE A 368 17.33 -0.76 9.32
C PHE A 368 18.17 -1.97 9.78
N ALA A 369 17.66 -2.81 10.69
CA ALA A 369 18.30 -4.08 11.03
C ALA A 369 18.43 -5.01 9.81
N ASN A 370 17.38 -5.09 8.98
CA ASN A 370 17.39 -5.88 7.76
C ASN A 370 18.36 -5.32 6.71
N ILE A 371 18.37 -3.99 6.53
CA ILE A 371 19.34 -3.31 5.65
C ILE A 371 20.77 -3.63 6.10
N GLY A 372 21.08 -3.48 7.39
CA GLY A 372 22.39 -3.80 7.95
C GLY A 372 22.81 -5.24 7.71
N SER A 373 21.90 -6.20 7.95
CA SER A 373 22.16 -7.62 7.66
C SER A 373 22.37 -7.88 6.17
N SER A 374 21.66 -7.16 5.29
CA SER A 374 21.76 -7.33 3.84
C SER A 374 23.08 -6.79 3.30
N ILE A 375 23.52 -5.61 3.79
CA ILE A 375 24.85 -5.06 3.53
C ILE A 375 25.93 -6.04 4.01
N GLY A 376 25.69 -6.67 5.18
CA GLY A 376 26.55 -7.73 5.70
C GLY A 376 26.81 -8.84 4.70
N THR A 377 25.79 -9.32 3.97
CA THR A 377 25.98 -10.36 2.95
C THR A 377 26.93 -9.90 1.84
N PHE A 378 26.78 -8.67 1.36
CA PHE A 378 27.58 -8.12 0.26
C PHE A 378 29.03 -7.82 0.66
N ILE A 379 29.29 -7.58 1.95
CA ILE A 379 30.64 -7.35 2.47
C ILE A 379 31.30 -8.68 2.88
N ALA A 380 30.58 -9.53 3.60
CA ALA A 380 31.12 -10.76 4.17
C ALA A 380 31.50 -11.76 3.09
N LEU A 381 30.68 -11.99 2.05
CA LEU A 381 30.97 -13.00 1.04
C LEU A 381 32.30 -12.74 0.29
N PRO A 382 32.55 -11.55 -0.29
CA PRO A 382 33.82 -11.27 -0.95
C PRO A 382 35.01 -11.32 0.02
N TYR A 383 34.81 -10.85 1.25
CA TYR A 383 35.85 -10.87 2.28
C TYR A 383 36.22 -12.29 2.71
N LEU A 384 35.25 -13.18 2.87
CA LEU A 384 35.51 -14.57 3.20
C LEU A 384 36.20 -15.31 2.06
N ALA A 385 35.92 -14.94 0.81
CA ALA A 385 36.57 -15.53 -0.36
C ALA A 385 38.07 -15.22 -0.43
N THR A 386 38.56 -14.16 0.24
CA THR A 386 40.00 -13.86 0.28
C THR A 386 40.75 -14.68 1.32
N ILE A 387 40.04 -15.39 2.20
CA ILE A 387 40.60 -16.18 3.32
C ILE A 387 40.72 -17.66 2.96
N VAL A 388 39.96 -18.11 1.95
CA VAL A 388 39.68 -19.52 1.62
C VAL A 388 40.53 -20.05 0.47
#